data_AF-A0A2W6BRL8-F1
#
_entry.id   AF-A0A2W6BRL8-F1
#
_cell.length_a   1.000
_cell.length_b   1.000
_cell.length_c   1.000
_cell.angle_alpha   90.00
_cell.angle_beta   90.00
_cell.angle_gamma   90.00
#
_symmetry.space_group_name_H-M   'P 1'
#
loop_
_entity.id
_entity.type
_entity.pdbx_description
1 polymer ?
#
loop_
_entity_poly.entity_id
_entity_poly.type
_entity_poly.pdbx_seq_one_letter_code
_entity_poly.pdbx_strand_id
1 'polypeptide(L)' 'MRIVERERLQITAPSPEGTVIQYLGRVCRASDGKADAAVMDYCDDHPICWSQWKHRRLTYEAVGFPWKTYRRQEAAAVA' A
#
# COMPACT_ATOMS: atom_id res chain seq x y z
N MET A 1 -5.25 8.40 2.29
CA MET A 1 -4.42 7.33 2.90
C MET A 1 -4.61 7.36 4.42
N ARG A 2 -4.78 6.20 5.05
CA ARG A 2 -5.00 6.09 6.49
C ARG A 2 -4.22 4.89 7.04
N ILE A 3 -3.60 5.06 8.19
CA ILE A 3 -3.08 3.95 8.99
C ILE A 3 -4.27 3.42 9.80
N VAL A 4 -4.67 2.18 9.54
CA VAL A 4 -5.86 1.58 10.18
C VAL A 4 -5.47 0.82 11.44
N GLU A 5 -4.32 0.14 11.41
CA GLU A 5 -3.67 -0.51 12.57
C GLU A 5 -2.18 -0.12 12.58
N ARG A 6 -1.45 -0.38 13.67
CA ARG A 6 -0.02 -0.04 13.79
C ARG A 6 0.86 -0.62 12.65
N GLU A 7 0.31 -1.52 11.85
CA GLU A 7 0.99 -2.38 10.87
C GLU A 7 0.36 -2.32 9.48
N ARG A 8 -0.84 -1.74 9.32
CA ARG A 8 -1.59 -1.75 8.06
C ARG A 8 -1.80 -0.34 7.51
N LEU A 9 -1.23 -0.08 6.33
CA LEU A 9 -1.46 1.14 5.57
C LEU A 9 -2.54 0.92 4.52
N GLN A 10 -3.58 1.74 4.52
CA GLN A 10 -4.61 1.70 3.47
C GLN A 10 -4.55 2.95 2.58
N ILE A 11 -4.43 2.72 1.28
CA ILE A 11 -4.47 3.74 0.24
C ILE A 11 -5.74 3.52 -0.57
N THR A 12 -6.71 4.41 -0.41
CA THR A 12 -8.01 4.34 -1.10
C THR A 12 -8.19 5.41 -2.16
N ALA A 13 -7.26 6.36 -2.23
CA ALA A 13 -7.35 7.52 -3.11
C ALA A 13 -5.96 7.85 -3.68
N PRO A 14 -5.89 8.46 -4.87
CA PRO A 14 -4.65 8.96 -5.44
C PRO A 14 -3.87 9.78 -4.40
N SER A 15 -2.62 9.42 -4.18
CA SER A 15 -1.75 10.06 -3.20
C SER A 15 -0.38 10.28 -3.82
N PRO A 16 0.27 11.44 -3.61
CA PRO A 16 1.63 11.69 -4.09
C PRO A 16 2.62 10.65 -3.57
N GLU A 17 3.58 10.25 -4.39
CA GLU A 17 4.60 9.24 -4.08
C GLU A 17 5.37 9.56 -2.78
N GLY A 18 5.79 10.82 -2.61
CA GLY A 18 6.51 11.25 -1.42
C GLY A 18 5.71 11.03 -0.12
N THR A 19 4.38 11.22 -0.18
CA THR A 19 3.51 10.93 0.96
C THR A 19 3.44 9.43 1.23
N VAL A 20 3.34 8.60 0.19
CA VAL A 20 3.32 7.13 0.31
C VAL A 20 4.59 6.61 0.98
N ILE A 21 5.77 7.09 0.55
CA ILE A 21 7.06 6.70 1.14
C ILE A 21 7.13 7.04 2.63
N GLN A 22 6.71 8.25 2.99
CA GLN A 22 6.75 8.69 4.39
C GLN A 22 5.85 7.82 5.29
N TYR A 23 4.66 7.46 4.81
CA TYR A 23 3.75 6.61 5.58
C TYR A 23 4.22 5.16 5.61
N LEU A 24 4.76 4.64 4.51
CA LEU A 24 5.39 3.32 4.48
C LEU A 24 6.51 3.24 5.52
N GLY A 25 7.40 4.25 5.54
CA GLY A 25 8.47 4.33 6.54
C GLY A 25 7.97 4.38 7.99
N ARG A 26 6.77 4.94 8.24
CA ARG A 26 6.14 4.92 9.58
C ARG A 26 5.59 3.54 9.92
N VAL A 27 4.93 2.89 8.97
CA VAL A 27 4.32 1.56 9.15
C VAL A 27 5.37 0.45 9.18
N CYS A 28 6.54 0.62 8.58
CA CYS A 28 7.63 -0.36 8.67
C CYS A 28 8.51 -0.22 9.92
N ARG A 29 8.26 0.76 10.81
CA ARG A 29 9.04 0.87 12.06
C ARG A 29 8.80 -0.34 12.96
N ALA A 30 9.91 -0.96 13.40
CA ALA A 30 9.90 -2.03 14.38
C ALA A 30 9.37 -1.55 15.74
N SER A 31 8.60 -2.39 16.42
CA SER A 31 8.06 -2.18 17.76
C SER A 31 7.77 -3.55 18.38
N ASP A 32 7.89 -3.68 19.69
CA ASP A 32 7.54 -4.94 20.37
C ASP A 32 6.07 -5.29 20.13
N GLY A 33 5.84 -6.56 19.78
CA GLY A 33 4.52 -7.11 19.47
C GLY A 33 3.97 -6.73 18.09
N LYS A 34 4.79 -6.11 17.23
CA LYS A 34 4.38 -5.72 15.88
C LYS A 34 4.72 -6.80 14.83
N ALA A 35 3.72 -7.28 14.11
CA ALA A 35 3.87 -8.24 13.01
C ALA A 35 4.29 -7.56 11.68
N ASP A 36 4.31 -8.35 10.60
CA ASP A 36 4.69 -7.93 9.26
C ASP A 36 3.82 -6.77 8.75
N ALA A 37 4.47 -5.64 8.46
CA ALA A 37 3.82 -4.47 7.91
C ALA A 37 3.21 -4.77 6.53
N ALA A 38 1.96 -4.38 6.31
CA ALA A 38 1.25 -4.58 5.05
C ALA A 38 0.69 -3.26 4.50
N VAL A 39 0.74 -3.12 3.17
CA VAL A 39 0.12 -2.01 2.45
C VAL A 39 -1.00 -2.54 1.56
N MET A 40 -2.20 -2.03 1.77
CA MET A 40 -3.38 -2.28 0.96
C MET A 40 -3.63 -1.06 0.07
N ASP A 41 -3.28 -1.18 -1.21
CA ASP A 41 -3.48 -0.15 -2.21
C ASP A 41 -4.68 -0.49 -3.11
N TYR A 42 -5.79 0.20 -2.87
CA TYR A 42 -7.02 0.03 -3.61
C TYR A 42 -7.01 0.94 -4.84
N CYS A 43 -7.06 0.31 -6.02
CA CYS A 43 -7.13 1.00 -7.30
C CYS A 43 -8.47 0.70 -7.96
N ASP A 44 -9.27 1.74 -8.18
CA ASP A 44 -10.46 1.64 -9.02
C ASP A 44 -10.08 1.40 -10.48
N ASP A 45 -11.00 0.78 -11.23
CA ASP A 45 -10.81 0.52 -12.66
C ASP A 45 -11.04 1.78 -13.50
N HIS A 46 -10.15 2.75 -13.31
CA HIS A 46 -10.15 4.01 -14.02
C HIS A 46 -8.73 4.34 -14.50
N PRO A 47 -8.53 4.83 -15.74
CA PRO A 47 -7.19 5.02 -16.32
C PRO A 47 -6.23 5.86 -15.46
N ILE A 48 -6.75 6.92 -14.83
CA ILE A 48 -5.97 7.78 -13.94
C ILE A 48 -5.49 7.02 -12.70
N CYS A 49 -6.36 6.21 -12.10
CA CYS A 49 -6.02 5.41 -10.91
C CYS A 49 -4.94 4.38 -11.26
N TRP A 50 -5.05 3.72 -12.42
CA TRP A 50 -4.05 2.79 -12.91
C TRP A 50 -2.70 3.45 -13.18
N SER A 51 -2.69 4.64 -13.80
CA SER A 51 -1.44 5.38 -14.04
C SER A 51 -0.75 5.73 -12.72
N GLN A 52 -1.51 6.21 -11.73
CA GLN A 52 -0.98 6.53 -10.41
C GLN A 52 -0.50 5.27 -9.66
N TRP A 53 -1.23 4.16 -9.75
CA TRP A 53 -0.82 2.89 -9.16
C TRP A 53 0.49 2.38 -9.77
N LYS A 54 0.66 2.48 -11.10
CA LYS A 54 1.92 2.10 -11.77
C LYS A 54 3.12 2.85 -11.21
N HIS A 55 2.98 4.14 -10.93
CA HIS A 55 4.04 4.92 -10.32
C HIS A 55 4.32 4.49 -8.87
N ARG A 56 3.27 4.30 -8.05
CA ARG A 56 3.42 3.81 -6.67
C ARG A 56 4.06 2.42 -6.61
N ARG A 57 3.74 1.54 -7.56
CA ARG A 57 4.36 0.21 -7.69
C ARG A 57 5.88 0.31 -7.84
N LEU A 58 6.37 1.22 -8.69
CA LEU A 58 7.82 1.44 -8.86
C LEU A 58 8.46 1.92 -7.55
N THR A 59 7.76 2.74 -6.78
CA THR A 59 8.20 3.14 -5.45
C THR A 59 8.32 1.95 -4.49
N TYR A 60 7.34 1.03 -4.49
CA TYR A 60 7.40 -0.19 -3.67
C TYR A 60 8.58 -1.09 -4.06
N GLU A 61 8.81 -1.28 -5.35
CA GLU A 61 9.96 -2.04 -5.86
C GLU A 61 11.29 -1.40 -5.46
N ALA A 62 11.41 -0.08 -5.57
CA ALA A 62 12.64 0.66 -5.24
C ALA A 62 13.03 0.55 -3.76
N VAL A 63 12.06 0.38 -2.86
CA VAL A 63 12.31 0.22 -1.42
C VAL A 63 12.31 -1.25 -0.98
N GLY A 64 12.25 -2.19 -1.93
CA GLY A 64 12.27 -3.63 -1.65
C GLY A 64 10.98 -4.16 -1.01
N PHE A 65 9.85 -3.47 -1.17
CA PHE A 65 8.57 -3.91 -0.64
C PHE A 65 7.89 -4.83 -1.66
N PRO A 66 7.76 -6.15 -1.38
CA PRO A 66 7.11 -7.08 -2.30
C PRO A 66 5.64 -6.70 -2.45
N TRP A 67 5.13 -6.76 -3.68
CA TRP A 67 3.74 -6.41 -3.98
C TRP A 67 3.10 -7.51 -4.82
N LYS A 68 1.78 -7.62 -4.67
CA LYS A 68 0.94 -8.50 -5.48
C LYS A 68 -0.40 -7.81 -5.71
N THR A 69 -0.96 -8.01 -6.90
CA THR A 69 -2.30 -7.53 -7.24
C THR A 69 -3.32 -8.62 -6.99
N TYR A 70 -4.49 -8.21 -6.51
CA TYR A 70 -5.65 -9.07 -6.32
C TYR A 70 -6.85 -8.40 -6.98
N ARG A 71 -7.68 -9.16 -7.70
CA ARG A 71 -8.98 -8.64 -8.10
C ARG A 71 -9.90 -8.62 -6.88
N ARG A 72 -10.88 -7.71 -6.86
CA ARG A 72 -11.81 -7.54 -5.72
C ARG A 72 -12.49 -8.85 -5.30
N GLN A 73 -12.75 -9.74 -6.26
CA GLN A 73 -13.36 -11.06 -6.03
C GLN A 73 -12.41 -12.04 -5.30
N GLU A 74 -11.10 -11.84 -5.42
CA GLU A 74 -10.04 -12.68 -4.83
C GLU A 74 -9.55 -12.11 -3.48
N ALA A 75 -9.72 -10.80 -3.25
CA ALA A 75 -9.20 -10.10 -2.07
C ALA A 75 -9.90 -10.47 -0.75
N ALA A 76 -11.15 -10.96 -0.80
CA ALA A 76 -11.90 -11.37 0.40
C ALA A 76 -11.29 -12.56 1.14
N ALA A 77 -10.40 -13.33 0.48
CA ALA A 77 -9.73 -14.48 1.07
C ALA A 77 -8.36 -14.15 1.71
N VAL A 78 -7.88 -12.91 1.59
CA VAL A 78 -6.49 -12.51 1.92
C VAL A 78 -6.42 -11.46 3.05
N ALA A 79 -7.55 -10.87 3.44
CA ALA A 79 -7.64 -9.76 4.41
C ALA A 79 -7.66 -10.23 5.88
#